data_AF-A0A1J5C240-F1
#
_entry.id   AF-A0A1J5C240-F1
#
_cell.length_a   1.000
_cell.length_b   1.000
_cell.length_c   1.000
_cell.angle_alpha   90.00
_cell.angle_beta   90.00
_cell.angle_gamma   90.00
#
_symmetry.space_group_name_H-M   'P 1'
#
loop_
_entity.id
_entity.type
_entity.pdbx_description
1 polymer ?
#
loop_
_entity_poly.entity_id
_entity_poly.type
_entity_poly.pdbx_seq_one_letter_code
_entity_poly.pdbx_strand_id
1 'polypeptide(L)'
;MLVALQRIRDLPEGRLAIVRQPVGWVKELLGAKSPVFAWQVFLTGEPTVVHGHETQEIIVADKCLRPVSQLAQQDMTTMLDQHEQEVVATAVADVRALVSQEEMDSPEFDRALHLAFGEAQLRLAKQVVGVTQVLREAGFWSQPGGDSEVLEWRTVYEGTEISMNAAPSMFGEWRVSAYAIKERSWHMPELLALNDWPRGKILQIVLELWENVFGTHRIPEQMELGWIYRMHERDMRSIEPVLPHVVMDGASFRRALRWLREAYQIDDILVGPPKDMPLSVEIKNGTLRLNTEDHSIGVTLKNGWIDPIIISLRGLLANSQRTRRGYWIYLQSTGEYALVNGLKINAWTN
;
A
#
# COMPACT_ATOMS: atom_id res chain seq x y z
N MET A 1 -16.43 26.45 14.61
CA MET A 1 -16.10 27.71 15.30
C MET A 1 -15.26 28.57 14.36
N LEU A 2 -15.54 29.87 14.25
CA LEU A 2 -14.69 30.80 13.49
C LEU A 2 -13.57 31.31 14.40
N VAL A 3 -12.34 31.21 13.93
CA VAL A 3 -11.14 31.59 14.67
C VAL A 3 -10.26 32.52 13.84
N ALA A 4 -9.54 33.40 14.52
CA ALA A 4 -8.42 34.13 13.96
C ALA A 4 -7.13 33.40 14.35
N LEU A 5 -6.27 33.21 13.36
CA LEU A 5 -4.98 32.56 13.54
C LEU A 5 -3.97 33.53 14.15
N GLN A 6 -3.28 33.09 15.20
CA GLN A 6 -2.24 33.84 15.87
C GLN A 6 -0.90 33.10 15.78
N ARG A 7 0.14 33.84 15.37
CA ARG A 7 1.54 33.39 15.41
C ARG A 7 1.77 32.02 14.75
N ILE A 8 1.37 31.89 13.48
CA ILE A 8 1.70 30.73 12.66
C ILE A 8 2.83 31.12 11.71
N ARG A 9 3.84 30.26 11.62
CA ARG A 9 4.98 30.49 10.71
C ARG A 9 4.47 30.54 9.28
N ASP A 10 4.96 31.50 8.49
CA ASP A 10 4.64 31.67 7.08
C ASP A 10 3.16 32.01 6.78
N LEU A 11 2.40 32.46 7.79
CA LEU A 11 1.01 32.90 7.67
C LEU A 11 0.78 34.27 8.34
N PRO A 12 0.04 35.19 7.70
CA PRO A 12 -0.26 36.50 8.29
C PRO A 12 -1.13 36.35 9.54
N GLU A 13 -0.77 37.08 10.59
CA GLU A 13 -1.56 37.12 11.83
C GLU A 13 -2.95 37.70 11.57
N GLY A 14 -3.98 37.11 12.19
CA GLY A 14 -5.36 37.56 12.05
C GLY A 14 -6.13 36.93 10.89
N ARG A 15 -5.50 36.04 10.09
CA ARG A 15 -6.21 35.27 9.07
C ARG A 15 -7.34 34.46 9.69
N LEU A 16 -8.53 34.54 9.12
CA LEU A 16 -9.70 33.81 9.59
C LEU A 16 -9.65 32.36 9.11
N ALA A 17 -10.10 31.45 9.97
CA ALA A 17 -10.23 30.04 9.67
C ALA A 17 -11.42 29.43 10.41
N ILE A 18 -11.94 28.33 9.88
CA ILE A 18 -13.02 27.55 10.46
C ILE A 18 -12.41 26.30 11.10
N VAL A 19 -12.62 26.10 12.39
CA VAL A 19 -12.23 24.86 13.08
C VAL A 19 -13.15 23.73 12.59
N ARG A 20 -12.57 22.70 11.96
CA ARG A 20 -13.31 21.51 11.52
C ARG A 20 -13.37 20.47 12.62
N GLN A 21 -12.22 19.94 13.03
CA GLN A 21 -12.16 18.82 13.97
C GLN A 21 -10.90 18.85 14.85
N PRO A 22 -10.98 18.30 16.08
CA PRO A 22 -9.80 18.10 16.90
C PRO A 22 -8.87 17.10 16.23
N VAL A 23 -7.58 17.42 16.20
CA VAL A 23 -6.55 16.55 15.65
C VAL A 23 -5.90 15.74 16.76
N GLY A 24 -5.77 16.34 17.95
CA GLY A 24 -5.21 15.71 19.16
C GLY A 24 -3.85 16.27 19.53
N TRP A 25 -3.06 15.51 20.29
CA TRP A 25 -1.74 15.95 20.75
C TRP A 25 -0.69 15.76 19.68
N VAL A 26 -0.05 16.86 19.28
CA VAL A 26 0.98 16.90 18.23
C VAL A 26 2.23 17.55 18.79
N LYS A 27 3.40 17.10 18.36
CA LYS A 27 4.67 17.72 18.78
C LYS A 27 5.51 18.11 17.57
N GLU A 28 5.74 17.17 16.67
CA GLU A 28 6.73 17.35 15.61
C GLU A 28 6.17 18.14 14.42
N LEU A 29 4.90 17.93 14.08
CA LEU A 29 4.20 18.64 13.00
C LEU A 29 4.19 20.17 13.18
N LEU A 30 4.18 20.65 14.42
CA LEU A 30 4.20 22.08 14.76
C LEU A 30 5.56 22.58 15.26
N GLY A 31 6.60 21.72 15.27
CA GLY A 31 7.92 22.05 15.80
C GLY A 31 7.88 22.47 17.28
N ALA A 32 6.91 21.97 18.06
CA ALA A 32 6.71 22.38 19.43
C ALA A 32 7.71 21.69 20.38
N LYS A 33 8.28 22.45 21.33
CA LYS A 33 9.22 21.89 22.34
C LYS A 33 8.56 20.81 23.21
N SER A 34 7.26 20.92 23.42
CA SER A 34 6.42 19.98 24.17
C SER A 34 5.19 19.62 23.33
N PRO A 35 4.56 18.44 23.54
CA PRO A 35 3.28 18.13 22.91
C PRO A 35 2.25 19.25 23.16
N VAL A 36 1.51 19.62 22.12
CA VAL A 36 0.43 20.60 22.17
C VAL A 36 -0.82 19.99 21.56
N PHE A 37 -2.00 20.33 22.09
CA PHE A 37 -3.23 19.96 21.42
C PHE A 37 -3.40 20.81 20.15
N ALA A 38 -3.85 20.20 19.06
CA ALA A 38 -4.03 20.85 17.77
C ALA A 38 -5.37 20.54 17.12
N TRP A 39 -5.73 21.39 16.19
CA TRP A 39 -6.99 21.36 15.44
C TRP A 39 -6.70 21.43 13.94
N GLN A 40 -7.55 20.77 13.17
CA GLN A 40 -7.62 20.96 11.72
C GLN A 40 -8.52 22.16 11.47
N VAL A 41 -7.99 23.13 10.73
CA VAL A 41 -8.71 24.35 10.39
C VAL A 41 -8.72 24.54 8.88
N PHE A 42 -9.83 25.07 8.39
CA PHE A 42 -10.02 25.48 6.99
C PHE A 42 -9.83 26.99 6.90
N LEU A 43 -8.84 27.45 6.16
CA LEU A 43 -8.53 28.86 5.92
C LEU A 43 -9.64 29.50 5.09
N THR A 44 -10.15 30.65 5.52
CA THR A 44 -11.08 31.42 4.70
C THR A 44 -10.31 32.27 3.69
N GLY A 45 -10.77 32.34 2.45
CA GLY A 45 -10.17 33.13 1.39
C GLY A 45 -9.23 32.32 0.49
N GLU A 46 -8.19 32.97 -0.03
CA GLU A 46 -7.24 32.31 -0.92
C GLU A 46 -6.54 31.13 -0.22
N PRO A 47 -6.07 30.11 -0.95
CA PRO A 47 -5.20 29.09 -0.41
C PRO A 47 -3.89 29.67 0.16
N THR A 48 -3.10 28.84 0.83
CA THR A 48 -1.77 29.21 1.30
C THR A 48 -0.78 28.11 0.95
N VAL A 49 0.49 28.47 0.78
CA VAL A 49 1.54 27.47 0.54
C VAL A 49 2.07 26.97 1.88
N VAL A 50 1.86 25.68 2.17
CA VAL A 50 2.44 24.98 3.32
C VAL A 50 3.33 23.85 2.79
N HIS A 51 4.60 23.85 3.17
CA HIS A 51 5.59 22.85 2.70
C HIS A 51 5.66 22.71 1.16
N GLY A 52 5.44 23.80 0.42
CA GLY A 52 5.46 23.81 -1.05
C GLY A 52 4.16 23.36 -1.72
N HIS A 53 3.13 23.02 -0.94
CA HIS A 53 1.81 22.66 -1.44
C HIS A 53 0.81 23.77 -1.14
N GLU A 54 0.04 24.13 -2.15
CA GLU A 54 -1.08 25.04 -2.00
C GLU A 54 -2.24 24.31 -1.31
N THR A 55 -2.61 24.78 -0.13
CA THR A 55 -3.66 24.16 0.71
C THR A 55 -4.51 25.23 1.38
N GLN A 56 -5.80 24.94 1.54
CA GLN A 56 -6.70 25.70 2.41
C GLN A 56 -6.88 25.02 3.77
N GLU A 57 -6.43 23.78 3.94
CA GLU A 57 -6.50 23.07 5.21
C GLU A 57 -5.13 22.97 5.87
N ILE A 58 -5.07 23.32 7.15
CA ILE A 58 -3.84 23.27 7.94
C ILE A 58 -4.12 22.75 9.35
N ILE A 59 -3.08 22.22 10.00
CA ILE A 59 -3.11 21.83 11.41
C ILE A 59 -2.50 22.96 12.24
N VAL A 60 -3.19 23.37 13.30
CA VAL A 60 -2.81 24.53 14.13
C VAL A 60 -2.90 24.18 15.61
N ALA A 61 -1.90 24.59 16.39
CA ALA A 61 -1.95 24.43 17.85
C ALA A 61 -3.12 25.22 18.44
N ASP A 62 -3.76 24.66 19.47
CA ASP A 62 -4.88 25.29 20.18
C ASP A 62 -4.55 26.73 20.63
N LYS A 63 -3.35 26.95 21.18
CA LYS A 63 -2.86 28.27 21.60
C LYS A 63 -2.73 29.31 20.48
N CYS A 64 -2.74 28.88 19.22
CA CYS A 64 -2.66 29.74 18.03
C CYS A 64 -4.05 30.08 17.49
N LEU A 65 -5.12 29.62 18.14
CA LEU A 65 -6.50 29.90 17.74
C LEU A 65 -7.11 30.92 18.71
N ARG A 66 -7.56 32.05 18.17
CA ARG A 66 -8.37 33.01 18.92
C ARG A 66 -9.81 32.94 18.43
N PRO A 67 -10.78 32.50 19.26
CA PRO A 67 -12.18 32.52 18.87
C PRO A 67 -12.63 33.93 18.47
N VAL A 68 -13.22 34.05 17.29
CA VAL A 68 -13.79 35.31 16.78
C VAL A 68 -15.31 35.28 16.90
N SER A 69 -15.93 34.16 16.53
CA SER A 69 -17.36 33.93 16.78
C SER A 69 -17.68 32.45 16.92
N GLN A 70 -18.76 32.16 17.65
CA GLN A 70 -19.41 30.87 17.64
C GLN A 70 -20.42 30.85 16.49
N LEU A 71 -20.01 30.33 15.34
CA LEU A 71 -20.94 29.96 14.27
C LEU A 71 -21.70 28.69 14.69
N ALA A 72 -23.02 28.65 14.45
CA ALA A 72 -23.77 27.42 14.60
C ALA A 72 -23.24 26.38 13.59
N GLN A 73 -23.29 25.09 13.95
CA GLN A 73 -22.74 24.03 13.11
C GLN A 73 -23.38 24.00 11.71
N GLN A 74 -24.67 24.32 11.61
CA GLN A 74 -25.39 24.43 10.33
C GLN A 74 -24.83 25.55 9.43
N ASP A 75 -24.49 26.71 9.99
CA ASP A 75 -23.94 27.83 9.23
C ASP A 75 -22.54 27.51 8.70
N MET A 76 -21.74 26.78 9.49
CA MET A 76 -20.44 26.28 9.06
C MET A 76 -20.53 25.29 7.90
N THR A 77 -21.43 24.31 7.99
CA THR A 77 -21.63 23.34 6.91
C THR A 77 -22.09 24.07 5.65
N THR A 78 -23.04 25.00 5.79
CA THR A 78 -23.53 25.80 4.67
C THR A 78 -22.43 26.62 3.99
N MET A 79 -21.51 27.25 4.75
CA MET A 79 -20.40 28.01 4.14
C MET A 79 -19.37 27.12 3.44
N LEU A 80 -19.08 25.93 3.99
CA LEU A 80 -18.19 24.96 3.35
C LEU A 80 -18.85 24.39 2.08
N ASP A 81 -20.13 24.01 2.17
CA ASP A 81 -20.90 23.47 1.05
C ASP A 81 -21.05 24.51 -0.08
N GLN A 82 -21.29 25.79 0.25
CA GLN A 82 -21.36 26.87 -0.75
C GLN A 82 -20.03 27.07 -1.47
N HIS A 83 -18.90 26.99 -0.76
CA HIS A 83 -17.58 27.13 -1.37
C HIS A 83 -17.22 25.92 -2.24
N GLU A 84 -17.51 24.69 -1.77
CA GLU A 84 -17.36 23.47 -2.57
C GLU A 84 -18.25 23.54 -3.83
N GLN A 85 -19.48 24.04 -3.72
CA GLN A 85 -20.37 24.27 -4.85
C GLN A 85 -19.84 25.28 -5.86
N GLU A 86 -19.16 26.35 -5.45
CA GLU A 86 -18.55 27.32 -6.36
C GLU A 86 -17.38 26.71 -7.16
N VAL A 87 -16.55 25.89 -6.51
CA VAL A 87 -15.45 25.17 -7.16
C VAL A 87 -15.98 24.16 -8.17
N VAL A 88 -17.01 23.39 -7.77
CA VAL A 88 -17.68 22.42 -8.65
C VAL A 88 -18.39 23.14 -9.80
N ALA A 89 -19.08 24.26 -9.56
CA ALA A 89 -19.77 25.02 -10.59
C ALA A 89 -18.81 25.57 -11.65
N THR A 90 -17.60 25.96 -11.25
CA THR A 90 -16.53 26.39 -12.17
C THR A 90 -16.06 25.23 -13.03
N ALA A 91 -15.76 24.08 -12.42
CA ALA A 91 -15.37 22.87 -13.16
C ALA A 91 -16.48 22.35 -14.10
N VAL A 92 -17.73 22.43 -13.67
CA VAL A 92 -18.91 22.06 -14.48
C VAL A 92 -19.13 23.04 -15.63
N ALA A 93 -18.85 24.33 -15.45
CA ALA A 93 -18.91 25.32 -16.53
C ALA A 93 -17.90 25.01 -17.64
N ASP A 94 -16.68 24.58 -17.27
CA ASP A 94 -15.66 24.16 -18.23
C ASP A 94 -16.07 22.91 -19.02
N VAL A 95 -16.74 21.95 -18.37
CA VAL A 95 -17.29 20.75 -19.02
C VAL A 95 -18.49 21.09 -19.91
N ARG A 96 -19.37 22.00 -19.48
CA ARG A 96 -20.52 22.49 -20.26
C ARG A 96 -20.12 23.24 -21.52
N ALA A 97 -18.93 23.83 -21.56
CA ALA A 97 -18.39 24.44 -22.78
C ALA A 97 -18.07 23.39 -23.87
N LEU A 98 -17.98 22.11 -23.51
CA LEU A 98 -17.54 21.02 -24.38
C LEU A 98 -18.65 20.01 -24.73
N VAL A 99 -19.77 20.00 -23.99
CA VAL A 99 -20.86 19.01 -24.14
C VAL A 99 -22.23 19.69 -24.07
N SER A 100 -23.19 19.24 -24.87
CA SER A 100 -24.54 19.81 -24.89
C SER A 100 -25.34 19.49 -23.62
N GLN A 101 -26.25 20.37 -23.21
CA GLN A 101 -26.98 20.26 -21.95
C GLN A 101 -27.93 19.05 -21.89
N GLU A 102 -28.50 18.63 -23.03
CA GLU A 102 -29.33 17.42 -23.14
C GLU A 102 -28.53 16.11 -22.99
N GLU A 103 -27.25 16.12 -23.39
CA GLU A 103 -26.37 14.95 -23.21
C GLU A 103 -25.90 14.81 -21.76
N MET A 104 -25.72 15.93 -21.03
CA MET A 104 -25.26 15.91 -19.64
C MET A 104 -26.30 15.38 -18.65
N ASP A 105 -27.59 15.61 -18.89
CA ASP A 105 -28.68 15.19 -17.98
C ASP A 105 -29.10 13.72 -18.20
N SER A 106 -28.44 13.00 -19.12
CA SER A 106 -28.71 11.59 -19.37
C SER A 106 -28.07 10.69 -18.29
N PRO A 107 -28.80 9.69 -17.75
CA PRO A 107 -28.23 8.67 -16.88
C PRO A 107 -27.16 7.80 -17.58
N GLU A 108 -27.16 7.74 -18.91
CA GLU A 108 -26.08 7.12 -19.67
C GLU A 108 -24.79 7.95 -19.64
N PHE A 109 -24.91 9.29 -19.65
CA PHE A 109 -23.76 10.18 -19.51
C PHE A 109 -23.12 10.07 -18.13
N ASP A 110 -23.90 10.10 -17.05
CA ASP A 110 -23.38 9.92 -15.69
C ASP A 110 -22.63 8.58 -15.56
N ARG A 111 -23.20 7.51 -16.13
CA ARG A 111 -22.56 6.19 -16.14
C ARG A 111 -21.26 6.20 -16.95
N ALA A 112 -21.26 6.79 -18.14
CA ALA A 112 -20.09 6.90 -18.99
C ALA A 112 -19.00 7.77 -18.34
N LEU A 113 -19.40 8.84 -17.65
CA LEU A 113 -18.51 9.75 -16.92
C LEU A 113 -17.85 9.02 -15.74
N HIS A 114 -18.63 8.28 -14.94
CA HIS A 114 -18.07 7.47 -13.85
C HIS A 114 -17.10 6.40 -14.36
N LEU A 115 -17.42 5.73 -15.47
CA LEU A 115 -16.52 4.75 -16.09
C LEU A 115 -15.24 5.40 -16.63
N ALA A 116 -15.37 6.54 -17.34
CA ALA A 116 -14.24 7.28 -17.88
C ALA A 116 -13.33 7.82 -16.77
N PHE A 117 -13.91 8.32 -15.68
CA PHE A 117 -13.18 8.78 -14.51
C PHE A 117 -12.42 7.63 -13.83
N GLY A 118 -13.09 6.50 -13.60
CA GLY A 118 -12.44 5.30 -13.06
C GLY A 118 -11.31 4.80 -13.95
N GLU A 119 -11.49 4.79 -15.28
CA GLU A 119 -10.44 4.41 -16.23
C GLU A 119 -9.27 5.41 -16.22
N ALA A 120 -9.55 6.71 -16.17
CA ALA A 120 -8.54 7.75 -16.10
C ALA A 120 -7.70 7.64 -14.80
N GLN A 121 -8.36 7.44 -13.65
CA GLN A 121 -7.68 7.23 -12.37
C GLN A 121 -6.82 5.95 -12.39
N LEU A 122 -7.33 4.85 -12.95
CA LEU A 122 -6.57 3.63 -13.09
C LEU A 122 -5.36 3.81 -14.02
N ARG A 123 -5.54 4.51 -15.15
CA ARG A 123 -4.45 4.83 -16.08
C ARG A 123 -3.37 5.66 -15.40
N LEU A 124 -3.77 6.65 -14.61
CA LEU A 124 -2.86 7.45 -13.79
C LEU A 124 -2.13 6.58 -12.75
N ALA A 125 -2.86 5.73 -12.03
CA ALA A 125 -2.27 4.82 -11.04
C ALA A 125 -1.26 3.83 -11.66
N LYS A 126 -1.44 3.44 -12.92
CA LYS A 126 -0.54 2.54 -13.67
C LYS A 126 0.66 3.25 -14.31
N GLN A 127 0.68 4.58 -14.35
CA GLN A 127 1.78 5.34 -14.93
C GLN A 127 3.06 5.08 -14.13
N VAL A 128 4.14 4.69 -14.81
CA VAL A 128 5.46 4.51 -14.20
C VAL A 128 6.16 5.87 -14.11
N VAL A 129 6.62 6.22 -12.92
CA VAL A 129 7.27 7.49 -12.60
C VAL A 129 8.22 7.31 -11.41
N GLY A 130 9.13 8.27 -11.25
CA GLY A 130 10.10 8.29 -10.16
C GLY A 130 9.44 8.41 -8.78
N VAL A 131 9.91 7.63 -7.80
CA VAL A 131 9.41 7.64 -6.41
C VAL A 131 9.35 9.04 -5.82
N THR A 132 10.40 9.86 -6.00
CA THR A 132 10.46 11.24 -5.49
C THR A 132 9.28 12.08 -5.96
N GLN A 133 8.91 11.95 -7.24
CA GLN A 133 7.78 12.71 -7.80
C GLN A 133 6.46 12.26 -7.16
N VAL A 134 6.23 10.95 -7.08
CA VAL A 134 4.98 10.40 -6.54
C VAL A 134 4.82 10.74 -5.06
N LEU A 135 5.89 10.65 -4.27
CA LEU A 135 5.87 11.00 -2.86
C LEU A 135 5.62 12.50 -2.65
N ARG A 136 6.22 13.37 -3.47
CA ARG A 136 5.93 14.81 -3.42
C ARG A 136 4.48 15.11 -3.76
N GLU A 137 3.92 14.48 -4.79
CA GLU A 137 2.49 14.63 -5.12
C GLU A 137 1.58 14.15 -3.98
N ALA A 138 2.00 13.14 -3.22
CA ALA A 138 1.30 12.69 -2.00
C ALA A 138 1.52 13.60 -0.78
N GLY A 139 2.26 14.70 -0.94
CA GLY A 139 2.51 15.69 0.10
C GLY A 139 3.76 15.46 0.93
N PHE A 140 4.68 14.57 0.53
CA PHE A 140 5.98 14.47 1.19
C PHE A 140 6.85 15.69 0.84
N TRP A 141 7.55 16.24 1.83
CA TRP A 141 8.45 17.37 1.66
C TRP A 141 9.90 17.00 2.01
N SER A 142 10.86 17.72 1.45
CA SER A 142 12.27 17.56 1.81
C SER A 142 12.57 18.18 3.17
N GLN A 143 13.40 17.53 3.98
CA GLN A 143 13.82 18.11 5.26
C GLN A 143 14.65 19.39 5.06
N PRO A 144 14.38 20.47 5.82
CA PRO A 144 15.17 21.69 5.74
C PRO A 144 16.57 21.49 6.32
N GLY A 145 17.61 21.83 5.55
CA GLY A 145 18.98 21.99 6.07
C GLY A 145 20.02 20.94 5.65
N GLY A 146 19.76 20.10 4.64
CA GLY A 146 20.77 19.22 4.06
C GLY A 146 20.50 18.90 2.59
N ASP A 147 21.56 18.56 1.84
CA ASP A 147 21.51 17.98 0.48
C ASP A 147 20.87 16.57 0.46
N SER A 148 20.04 16.24 1.44
CA SER A 148 19.50 14.89 1.61
C SER A 148 18.32 14.67 0.67
N GLU A 149 18.36 13.60 -0.11
CA GLU A 149 17.22 13.04 -0.87
C GLU A 149 16.14 12.42 0.05
N VAL A 150 16.15 12.78 1.34
CA VAL A 150 15.19 12.33 2.34
C VAL A 150 13.92 13.16 2.21
N LEU A 151 12.82 12.46 2.05
CA LEU A 151 11.47 13.00 2.04
C LEU A 151 10.76 12.61 3.34
N GLU A 152 9.96 13.51 3.85
CA GLU A 152 9.21 13.35 5.08
C GLU A 152 7.75 13.69 4.85
N TRP A 153 6.87 12.95 5.51
CA TRP A 153 5.44 13.19 5.55
C TRP A 153 4.95 12.96 6.95
N ARG A 154 4.12 13.86 7.46
CA ARG A 154 3.55 13.74 8.81
C ARG A 154 2.09 14.11 8.78
N THR A 155 1.31 13.40 9.56
CA THR A 155 -0.07 13.77 9.84
C THR A 155 -0.50 13.17 11.16
N VAL A 156 -1.70 13.51 11.60
CA VAL A 156 -2.24 13.05 12.87
C VAL A 156 -3.68 12.58 12.62
N TYR A 157 -4.00 11.41 13.16
CA TYR A 157 -5.32 10.81 13.04
C TYR A 157 -5.75 10.21 14.36
N GLU A 158 -6.98 10.53 14.78
CA GLU A 158 -7.55 10.08 16.06
C GLU A 158 -6.60 10.30 17.26
N GLY A 159 -5.93 11.45 17.27
CA GLY A 159 -4.98 11.82 18.34
C GLY A 159 -3.65 11.08 18.34
N THR A 160 -3.35 10.28 17.30
CA THR A 160 -2.06 9.63 17.11
C THR A 160 -1.31 10.28 15.94
N GLU A 161 -0.13 10.83 16.23
CA GLU A 161 0.79 11.38 15.23
C GLU A 161 1.53 10.22 14.51
N ILE A 162 1.57 10.28 13.19
CA ILE A 162 2.41 9.42 12.35
C ILE A 162 3.41 10.28 11.58
N SER A 163 4.65 9.83 11.58
CA SER A 163 5.72 10.37 10.75
C SER A 163 6.20 9.28 9.80
N MET A 164 6.31 9.60 8.52
CA MET A 164 6.85 8.72 7.50
C MET A 164 8.08 9.38 6.89
N ASN A 165 9.15 8.62 6.78
CA ASN A 165 10.37 9.06 6.12
C ASN A 165 10.64 8.15 4.93
N ALA A 166 11.05 8.73 3.82
CA ALA A 166 11.41 8.02 2.62
C ALA A 166 12.81 8.47 2.18
N ALA A 167 13.70 7.52 1.96
CA ALA A 167 15.08 7.82 1.54
C ALA A 167 15.62 6.74 0.60
N PRO A 168 16.51 7.11 -0.35
CA PRO A 168 17.22 6.12 -1.14
C PRO A 168 18.15 5.30 -0.24
N SER A 169 18.15 3.99 -0.47
CA SER A 169 19.12 3.07 0.07
C SER A 169 20.43 3.12 -0.73
N MET A 170 21.47 2.51 -0.17
CA MET A 170 22.74 2.31 -0.87
C MET A 170 22.66 1.44 -2.14
N PHE A 171 21.52 0.77 -2.38
CA PHE A 171 21.30 -0.10 -3.55
C PHE A 171 20.35 0.51 -4.59
N GLY A 172 19.94 1.76 -4.41
CA GLY A 172 19.05 2.45 -5.35
C GLY A 172 17.56 2.15 -5.18
N GLU A 173 17.17 1.24 -4.28
CA GLU A 173 15.78 1.15 -3.81
C GLU A 173 15.47 2.24 -2.78
N TRP A 174 14.22 2.69 -2.69
CA TRP A 174 13.73 3.59 -1.66
C TRP A 174 13.23 2.82 -0.46
N ARG A 175 13.64 3.25 0.73
CA ARG A 175 13.09 2.77 2.00
C ARG A 175 12.06 3.77 2.47
N VAL A 176 10.84 3.31 2.72
CA VAL A 176 9.77 4.10 3.32
C VAL A 176 9.49 3.50 4.68
N SER A 177 9.74 4.28 5.74
CA SER A 177 9.60 3.84 7.12
C SER A 177 8.58 4.74 7.81
N ALA A 178 7.63 4.15 8.53
CA ALA A 178 6.68 4.88 9.35
C ALA A 178 7.05 4.80 10.82
N TYR A 179 6.69 5.82 11.58
CA TYR A 179 6.88 5.94 13.01
C TYR A 179 5.59 6.49 13.63
N ALA A 180 5.00 5.73 14.54
CA ALA A 180 3.88 6.18 15.35
C ALA A 180 3.97 5.60 16.77
N ILE A 181 3.69 6.43 17.78
CA ILE A 181 3.54 6.00 19.16
C ILE A 181 2.07 6.09 19.55
N LYS A 182 1.50 4.96 19.97
CA LYS A 182 0.21 4.88 20.64
C LYS A 182 0.42 4.65 22.14
N GLU A 183 -0.65 4.79 22.92
CA GLU A 183 -0.62 4.64 24.38
C GLU A 183 -0.01 3.30 24.85
N ARG A 184 -0.17 2.22 24.07
CA ARG A 184 0.28 0.86 24.42
C ARG A 184 1.15 0.17 23.38
N SER A 185 1.49 0.83 22.27
CA SER A 185 2.25 0.20 21.18
C SER A 185 3.08 1.21 20.41
N TRP A 186 4.23 0.75 19.92
CA TRP A 186 5.09 1.49 19.00
C TRP A 186 5.03 0.82 17.64
N HIS A 187 4.87 1.61 16.59
CA HIS A 187 4.79 1.13 15.22
C HIS A 187 5.97 1.70 14.45
N MET A 188 6.83 0.81 13.95
CA MET A 188 8.00 1.16 13.13
C MET A 188 8.15 0.26 11.88
N PRO A 189 7.11 0.12 11.04
CA PRO A 189 7.23 -0.68 9.82
C PRO A 189 8.11 0.02 8.78
N GLU A 190 8.83 -0.77 8.00
CA GLU A 190 9.64 -0.33 6.86
C GLU A 190 9.30 -1.19 5.64
N LEU A 191 9.12 -0.53 4.50
CA LEU A 191 8.83 -1.17 3.21
C LEU A 191 9.73 -0.57 2.12
N LEU A 192 9.89 -1.31 1.02
CA LEU A 192 10.79 -0.97 -0.09
C LEU A 192 9.99 -0.60 -1.34
N ALA A 193 10.36 0.51 -1.99
CA ALA A 193 9.92 0.89 -3.32
C ALA A 193 11.10 0.88 -4.30
N LEU A 194 10.89 0.50 -5.56
CA LEU A 194 11.89 0.73 -6.61
C LEU A 194 11.77 2.15 -7.15
N ASN A 195 12.88 2.72 -7.65
CA ASN A 195 12.93 4.06 -8.23
C ASN A 195 11.83 4.33 -9.25
N ASP A 196 11.56 3.36 -10.13
CA ASP A 196 10.57 3.46 -11.20
C ASP A 196 9.50 2.40 -11.02
N TRP A 197 8.36 2.79 -10.46
CA TRP A 197 7.19 1.94 -10.28
C TRP A 197 5.91 2.66 -10.71
N PRO A 198 4.81 1.91 -10.96
CA PRO A 198 3.50 2.52 -11.11
C PRO A 198 3.19 3.43 -9.91
N ARG A 199 2.65 4.63 -10.15
CA ARG A 199 2.24 5.59 -9.10
C ARG A 199 1.46 4.91 -7.98
N GLY A 200 0.45 4.14 -8.37
CA GLY A 200 -0.40 3.41 -7.45
C GLY A 200 0.36 2.34 -6.65
N LYS A 201 1.41 1.73 -7.19
CA LYS A 201 2.24 0.78 -6.44
C LYS A 201 3.05 1.47 -5.34
N ILE A 202 3.60 2.64 -5.64
CA ILE A 202 4.35 3.44 -4.65
C ILE A 202 3.39 3.90 -3.54
N LEU A 203 2.22 4.43 -3.90
CA LEU A 203 1.22 4.86 -2.92
C LEU A 203 0.59 3.70 -2.15
N GLN A 204 0.53 2.50 -2.72
CA GLN A 204 0.11 1.29 -2.01
C GLN A 204 1.04 0.96 -0.84
N ILE A 205 2.35 1.23 -0.95
CA ILE A 205 3.30 1.08 0.17
C ILE A 205 2.97 2.06 1.29
N VAL A 206 2.80 3.33 0.95
CA VAL A 206 2.48 4.37 1.93
C VAL A 206 1.15 4.06 2.62
N LEU A 207 0.16 3.59 1.85
CA LEU A 207 -1.13 3.12 2.36
C LEU A 207 -0.98 1.91 3.30
N GLU A 208 -0.11 0.95 2.99
CA GLU A 208 0.13 -0.20 3.86
C GLU A 208 0.78 0.22 5.20
N LEU A 209 1.72 1.16 5.17
CA LEU A 209 2.29 1.74 6.39
C LEU A 209 1.23 2.49 7.22
N TRP A 210 0.33 3.22 6.56
CA TRP A 210 -0.81 3.88 7.18
C TRP A 210 -1.75 2.87 7.86
N GLU A 211 -2.17 1.84 7.13
CA GLU A 211 -3.09 0.81 7.62
C GLU A 211 -2.49 -0.01 8.77
N ASN A 212 -1.16 -0.20 8.79
CA ASN A 212 -0.48 -0.83 9.91
C ASN A 212 -0.58 -0.02 11.22
N VAL A 213 -0.78 1.29 11.11
CA VAL A 213 -1.00 2.16 12.27
C VAL A 213 -2.50 2.32 12.54
N PHE A 214 -3.34 2.61 11.54
CA PHE A 214 -4.72 3.04 11.75
C PHE A 214 -5.80 2.02 11.34
N GLY A 215 -5.39 0.88 10.75
CA GLY A 215 -6.31 -0.09 10.15
C GLY A 215 -6.87 0.38 8.80
N THR A 216 -7.83 -0.37 8.26
CA THR A 216 -8.35 -0.19 6.89
C THR A 216 -9.61 0.70 6.80
N HIS A 217 -9.96 1.40 7.87
CA HIS A 217 -11.27 2.07 7.99
C HIS A 217 -11.32 3.41 7.26
N ARG A 218 -10.16 4.04 7.02
CA ARG A 218 -10.07 5.32 6.31
C ARG A 218 -8.78 5.42 5.52
N ILE A 219 -8.93 5.74 4.24
CA ILE A 219 -7.84 5.94 3.29
C ILE A 219 -7.66 7.45 3.13
N PRO A 220 -6.46 8.01 3.37
CA PRO A 220 -6.19 9.41 3.06
C PRO A 220 -6.38 9.67 1.58
N GLU A 221 -6.94 10.83 1.21
CA GLU A 221 -7.18 11.21 -0.20
C GLU A 221 -5.90 11.10 -1.04
N GLN A 222 -4.76 11.50 -0.46
CA GLN A 222 -3.44 11.43 -1.10
C GLN A 222 -3.00 10.00 -1.43
N MET A 223 -3.64 8.98 -0.83
CA MET A 223 -3.34 7.56 -1.01
C MET A 223 -4.41 6.81 -1.81
N GLU A 224 -5.45 7.49 -2.32
CA GLU A 224 -6.54 6.86 -3.07
C GLU A 224 -6.05 6.09 -4.30
N LEU A 225 -5.09 6.64 -5.05
CA LEU A 225 -4.50 5.94 -6.19
C LEU A 225 -3.81 4.62 -5.77
N GLY A 226 -3.28 4.55 -4.56
CA GLY A 226 -2.72 3.31 -4.00
C GLY A 226 -3.80 2.25 -3.74
N TRP A 227 -4.97 2.68 -3.28
CA TRP A 227 -6.13 1.81 -3.11
C TRP A 227 -6.70 1.33 -4.45
N ILE A 228 -6.91 2.24 -5.40
CA ILE A 228 -7.40 1.92 -6.75
C ILE A 228 -6.49 0.88 -7.41
N TYR A 229 -5.17 1.08 -7.32
CA TYR A 229 -4.20 0.15 -7.85
C TYR A 229 -4.24 -1.21 -7.15
N ARG A 230 -4.35 -1.25 -5.82
CA ARG A 230 -4.52 -2.50 -5.06
C ARG A 230 -5.79 -3.26 -5.46
N MET A 231 -6.89 -2.56 -5.72
CA MET A 231 -8.12 -3.17 -6.21
C MET A 231 -7.96 -3.72 -7.61
N HIS A 232 -7.32 -2.97 -8.51
CA HIS A 232 -6.96 -3.48 -9.82
C HIS A 232 -6.06 -4.72 -9.74
N GLU A 233 -5.01 -4.74 -8.90
CA GLU A 233 -4.18 -5.93 -8.70
C GLU A 233 -5.00 -7.13 -8.21
N ARG A 234 -5.95 -6.91 -7.29
CA ARG A 234 -6.83 -7.97 -6.78
C ARG A 234 -7.75 -8.51 -7.87
N ASP A 235 -8.34 -7.63 -8.66
CA ASP A 235 -9.26 -7.99 -9.73
C ASP A 235 -8.51 -8.66 -10.88
N MET A 236 -7.31 -8.18 -11.22
CA MET A 236 -6.43 -8.86 -12.15
C MET A 236 -6.03 -10.24 -11.64
N ARG A 237 -5.71 -10.41 -10.34
CA ARG A 237 -5.45 -11.75 -9.77
C ARG A 237 -6.66 -12.68 -9.81
N SER A 238 -7.88 -12.16 -9.79
CA SER A 238 -9.09 -12.98 -9.87
C SER A 238 -9.45 -13.36 -11.31
N ILE A 239 -8.96 -12.60 -12.30
CA ILE A 239 -9.22 -12.80 -13.73
C ILE A 239 -8.02 -13.42 -14.47
N GLU A 240 -6.81 -13.30 -13.93
CA GLU A 240 -5.61 -13.96 -14.47
C GLU A 240 -5.85 -15.47 -14.51
N PRO A 241 -5.56 -16.15 -15.64
CA PRO A 241 -5.44 -17.60 -15.64
C PRO A 241 -4.26 -17.95 -14.75
N VAL A 242 -4.55 -18.21 -13.47
CA VAL A 242 -3.51 -18.52 -12.48
C VAL A 242 -2.75 -19.73 -13.00
N LEU A 243 -1.43 -19.58 -13.21
CA LEU A 243 -0.58 -20.72 -13.53
C LEU A 243 -0.88 -21.86 -12.55
N PRO A 244 -0.92 -23.12 -13.00
CA PRO A 244 -1.22 -24.23 -12.13
C PRO A 244 -0.35 -24.17 -10.88
N HIS A 245 -0.96 -24.09 -9.70
CA HIS A 245 -0.26 -23.93 -8.42
C HIS A 245 -0.95 -24.72 -7.31
N VAL A 246 -0.20 -25.12 -6.30
CA VAL A 246 -0.73 -25.73 -5.08
C VAL A 246 -0.16 -25.06 -3.84
N VAL A 247 -1.04 -24.80 -2.88
CA VAL A 247 -0.69 -24.39 -1.52
C VAL A 247 -0.83 -25.59 -0.60
N MET A 248 0.21 -25.88 0.16
CA MET A 248 0.26 -27.02 1.06
C MET A 248 0.77 -26.67 2.44
N ASP A 249 0.43 -27.54 3.39
CA ASP A 249 0.94 -27.48 4.75
C ASP A 249 2.46 -27.71 4.77
N GLY A 250 3.22 -26.73 5.27
CA GLY A 250 4.67 -26.78 5.26
C GLY A 250 5.24 -27.90 6.13
N ALA A 251 4.56 -28.29 7.21
CA ALA A 251 5.00 -29.39 8.06
C ALA A 251 4.82 -30.75 7.35
N SER A 252 3.68 -30.96 6.70
CA SER A 252 3.38 -32.13 5.86
C SER A 252 4.39 -32.25 4.71
N PHE A 253 4.68 -31.15 4.01
CA PHE A 253 5.65 -31.14 2.91
C PHE A 253 7.07 -31.48 3.39
N ARG A 254 7.55 -30.86 4.48
CA ARG A 254 8.86 -31.19 5.06
C ARG A 254 8.97 -32.65 5.49
N ARG A 255 7.89 -33.22 6.04
CA ARG A 255 7.85 -34.65 6.41
C ARG A 255 7.97 -35.53 5.17
N ALA A 256 7.28 -35.19 4.09
CA ALA A 256 7.37 -35.93 2.84
C ALA A 256 8.79 -35.89 2.23
N LEU A 257 9.43 -34.71 2.23
CA LEU A 257 10.81 -34.59 1.74
C LEU A 257 11.82 -35.35 2.62
N ARG A 258 11.63 -35.36 3.94
CA ARG A 258 12.49 -36.14 4.85
C ARG A 258 12.35 -37.64 4.56
N TRP A 259 11.12 -38.12 4.42
CA TRP A 259 10.85 -39.52 4.12
C TRP A 259 11.47 -39.93 2.77
N LEU A 260 11.35 -39.10 1.73
CA LEU A 260 12.00 -39.35 0.44
C LEU A 260 13.53 -39.41 0.56
N ARG A 261 14.14 -38.58 1.41
CA ARG A 261 15.59 -38.62 1.66
C ARG A 261 16.02 -39.91 2.35
N GLU A 262 15.26 -40.36 3.34
CA GLU A 262 15.49 -41.62 4.05
C GLU A 262 15.33 -42.83 3.12
N ALA A 263 14.26 -42.85 2.32
CA ALA A 263 13.96 -43.93 1.38
C ALA A 263 15.06 -44.12 0.32
N TYR A 264 15.63 -43.03 -0.18
CA TYR A 264 16.71 -43.04 -1.18
C TYR A 264 18.12 -42.93 -0.59
N GLN A 265 18.28 -43.05 0.74
CA GLN A 265 19.57 -43.01 1.45
C GLN A 265 20.46 -41.82 1.05
N ILE A 266 19.84 -40.64 0.90
CA ILE A 266 20.54 -39.43 0.48
C ILE A 266 21.28 -38.86 1.70
N ASP A 267 22.58 -39.12 1.78
CA ASP A 267 23.45 -38.60 2.82
C ASP A 267 23.82 -37.14 2.53
N ASP A 268 23.57 -36.25 3.50
CA ASP A 268 23.83 -34.80 3.37
C ASP A 268 25.34 -34.49 3.39
N ILE A 269 26.20 -35.46 3.72
CA ILE A 269 27.59 -35.19 4.10
C ILE A 269 28.64 -35.64 3.06
N LEU A 270 28.45 -36.70 2.24
CA LEU A 270 29.59 -37.17 1.41
C LEU A 270 29.32 -38.10 0.20
N VAL A 271 28.08 -38.20 -0.31
CA VAL A 271 27.83 -38.94 -1.56
C VAL A 271 27.20 -37.99 -2.57
N GLY A 272 27.76 -37.93 -3.79
CA GLY A 272 27.25 -37.09 -4.87
C GLY A 272 25.72 -37.26 -5.06
N PRO A 273 25.06 -36.28 -5.71
CA PRO A 273 23.60 -36.21 -5.71
C PRO A 273 23.00 -37.53 -6.21
N PRO A 274 21.88 -38.01 -5.61
CA PRO A 274 21.25 -39.27 -6.01
C PRO A 274 21.06 -39.32 -7.52
N LYS A 275 21.15 -40.50 -8.14
CA LYS A 275 20.82 -40.68 -9.57
C LYS A 275 19.50 -39.96 -9.81
N ASP A 276 19.51 -39.03 -10.77
CA ASP A 276 18.30 -38.24 -10.98
C ASP A 276 17.18 -39.15 -11.49
N MET A 277 16.03 -39.08 -10.83
CA MET A 277 14.89 -39.96 -11.08
C MET A 277 13.64 -39.11 -11.32
N PRO A 278 12.76 -39.55 -12.24
CA PRO A 278 11.49 -38.88 -12.45
C PRO A 278 10.61 -39.03 -11.21
N LEU A 279 10.07 -37.91 -10.74
CA LEU A 279 9.06 -37.82 -9.70
C LEU A 279 7.78 -37.30 -10.33
N SER A 280 6.77 -38.16 -10.42
CA SER A 280 5.42 -37.76 -10.82
C SER A 280 4.75 -37.03 -9.65
N VAL A 281 4.19 -35.86 -9.95
CA VAL A 281 3.47 -35.01 -9.02
C VAL A 281 2.06 -34.83 -9.55
N GLU A 282 1.07 -35.30 -8.81
CA GLU A 282 -0.34 -35.23 -9.18
C GLU A 282 -1.24 -34.98 -7.97
N ILE A 283 -2.46 -34.47 -8.20
CA ILE A 283 -3.47 -34.33 -7.13
C ILE A 283 -4.41 -35.53 -7.19
N LYS A 284 -4.51 -36.27 -6.08
CA LYS A 284 -5.44 -37.40 -5.93
C LYS A 284 -6.10 -37.36 -4.56
N ASN A 285 -7.44 -37.41 -4.55
CA ASN A 285 -8.26 -37.43 -3.33
C ASN A 285 -7.91 -36.30 -2.33
N GLY A 286 -7.71 -35.07 -2.84
CA GLY A 286 -7.37 -33.90 -2.01
C GLY A 286 -5.95 -33.92 -1.43
N THR A 287 -5.06 -34.78 -1.91
CA THR A 287 -3.64 -34.84 -1.52
C THR A 287 -2.75 -34.67 -2.73
N LEU A 288 -1.63 -33.95 -2.56
CA LEU A 288 -0.57 -33.91 -3.55
C LEU A 288 0.26 -35.18 -3.41
N ARG A 289 0.24 -36.04 -4.43
CA ARG A 289 1.01 -37.28 -4.48
C ARG A 289 2.35 -37.02 -5.15
N LEU A 290 3.42 -37.41 -4.45
CA LEU A 290 4.78 -37.46 -4.97
C LEU A 290 5.08 -38.95 -5.19
N ASN A 291 5.13 -39.37 -6.45
CA ASN A 291 5.29 -40.76 -6.86
C ASN A 291 6.60 -40.96 -7.62
N THR A 292 7.42 -41.89 -7.19
CA THR A 292 8.51 -42.48 -7.96
C THR A 292 8.10 -43.89 -8.41
N GLU A 293 9.00 -44.63 -9.06
CA GLU A 293 8.75 -46.03 -9.45
C GLU A 293 8.41 -46.92 -8.24
N ASP A 294 9.13 -46.74 -7.13
CA ASP A 294 9.05 -47.62 -5.96
C ASP A 294 8.34 -47.02 -4.74
N HIS A 295 8.05 -45.72 -4.75
CA HIS A 295 7.60 -44.99 -3.58
C HIS A 295 6.49 -43.98 -3.90
N SER A 296 5.52 -43.84 -2.98
CA SER A 296 4.45 -42.86 -3.07
C SER A 296 4.22 -42.21 -1.71
N ILE A 297 4.19 -40.88 -1.69
CA ILE A 297 3.88 -40.11 -0.48
C ILE A 297 2.90 -38.99 -0.78
N GLY A 298 1.96 -38.77 0.15
CA GLY A 298 0.94 -37.72 0.06
C GLY A 298 1.28 -36.52 0.94
N VAL A 299 1.03 -35.33 0.42
CA VAL A 299 1.13 -34.06 1.14
C VAL A 299 -0.26 -33.42 1.19
N THR A 300 -0.64 -32.93 2.38
CA THR A 300 -1.96 -32.32 2.58
C THR A 300 -2.04 -30.99 1.84
N LEU A 301 -3.01 -30.90 0.93
CA LEU A 301 -3.32 -29.68 0.20
C LEU A 301 -4.19 -28.76 1.06
N LYS A 302 -3.99 -27.46 0.88
CA LYS A 302 -4.88 -26.42 1.40
C LYS A 302 -5.73 -25.83 0.29
N ASN A 303 -5.12 -25.51 -0.83
CA ASN A 303 -5.79 -24.93 -2.00
C ASN A 303 -4.96 -25.13 -3.27
N GLY A 304 -5.55 -24.86 -4.43
CA GLY A 304 -4.89 -24.85 -5.73
C GLY A 304 -5.11 -26.11 -6.56
N TRP A 305 -4.64 -26.05 -7.79
CA TRP A 305 -4.70 -27.11 -8.78
C TRP A 305 -3.38 -27.12 -9.57
N ILE A 306 -2.90 -28.31 -9.90
CA ILE A 306 -1.81 -28.49 -10.87
C ILE A 306 -2.20 -29.63 -11.81
N ASP A 307 -1.76 -29.53 -13.06
CA ASP A 307 -1.77 -30.70 -13.94
C ASP A 307 -0.75 -31.73 -13.44
N PRO A 308 -0.94 -33.03 -13.71
CA PRO A 308 0.08 -34.03 -13.47
C PRO A 308 1.38 -33.66 -14.20
N ILE A 309 2.47 -33.55 -13.45
CA ILE A 309 3.79 -33.19 -13.98
C ILE A 309 4.84 -34.19 -13.53
N ILE A 310 5.92 -34.28 -14.29
CA ILE A 310 7.10 -35.05 -13.91
C ILE A 310 8.23 -34.06 -13.66
N ILE A 311 8.77 -34.09 -12.46
CA ILE A 311 9.93 -33.27 -12.05
C ILE A 311 11.09 -34.18 -11.69
N SER A 312 12.31 -33.62 -11.61
CA SER A 312 13.44 -34.40 -11.12
C SER A 312 13.47 -34.42 -9.59
N LEU A 313 13.53 -35.63 -9.03
CA LEU A 313 13.62 -35.85 -7.59
C LEU A 313 14.85 -35.15 -7.01
N ARG A 314 15.97 -35.15 -7.76
CA ARG A 314 17.19 -34.44 -7.38
C ARG A 314 16.93 -32.94 -7.25
N GLY A 315 16.27 -32.33 -8.23
CA GLY A 315 15.94 -30.91 -8.19
C GLY A 315 15.03 -30.54 -7.01
N LEU A 316 14.03 -31.37 -6.72
CA LEU A 316 13.16 -31.18 -5.57
C LEU A 316 13.95 -31.24 -4.24
N LEU A 317 14.83 -32.23 -4.10
CA LEU A 317 15.60 -32.46 -2.88
C LEU A 317 16.81 -31.54 -2.70
N ALA A 318 17.28 -30.90 -3.77
CA ALA A 318 18.34 -29.88 -3.76
C ALA A 318 17.87 -28.51 -3.23
N ASN A 319 16.57 -28.27 -3.13
CA ASN A 319 16.04 -27.03 -2.56
C ASN A 319 16.61 -26.77 -1.15
N SER A 320 17.04 -25.53 -0.89
CA SER A 320 17.63 -25.18 0.41
C SER A 320 16.65 -25.42 1.56
N GLN A 321 17.16 -25.69 2.77
CA GLN A 321 16.28 -25.79 3.94
C GLN A 321 15.48 -24.50 4.19
N ARG A 322 16.02 -23.34 3.78
CA ARG A 322 15.36 -22.03 3.96
C ARG A 322 14.08 -21.91 3.14
N THR A 323 14.05 -22.42 1.91
CA THR A 323 12.84 -22.43 1.05
C THR A 323 11.78 -23.45 1.49
N ARG A 324 12.03 -24.19 2.59
CA ARG A 324 11.13 -25.21 3.14
C ARG A 324 10.55 -24.85 4.52
N ARG A 325 10.98 -23.75 5.14
CA ARG A 325 10.64 -23.40 6.55
C ARG A 325 9.31 -22.69 6.75
N GLY A 326 8.64 -22.28 5.67
CA GLY A 326 7.33 -21.61 5.76
C GLY A 326 6.26 -22.45 6.46
N TYR A 327 5.30 -21.77 7.09
CA TYR A 327 4.08 -22.41 7.59
C TYR A 327 3.26 -22.96 6.43
N TRP A 328 3.27 -22.23 5.31
CA TRP A 328 2.72 -22.65 4.02
C TRP A 328 3.82 -22.72 2.96
N ILE A 329 3.67 -23.69 2.05
CA ILE A 329 4.51 -23.83 0.87
C ILE A 329 3.64 -23.63 -0.37
N TYR A 330 4.11 -22.77 -1.26
CA TYR A 330 3.49 -22.47 -2.55
C TYR A 330 4.35 -23.12 -3.66
N LEU A 331 3.78 -24.08 -4.36
CA LEU A 331 4.36 -24.64 -5.59
C LEU A 331 3.63 -24.08 -6.79
N GLN A 332 4.35 -23.59 -7.79
CA GLN A 332 3.79 -23.08 -9.03
C GLN A 332 4.47 -23.73 -10.21
N SER A 333 3.69 -24.23 -11.17
CA SER A 333 4.19 -24.67 -12.47
C SER A 333 4.64 -23.46 -13.26
N THR A 334 5.90 -23.47 -13.71
CA THR A 334 6.44 -22.42 -14.58
C THR A 334 6.52 -22.97 -15.99
N GLY A 335 5.84 -22.32 -16.95
CA GLY A 335 5.81 -22.74 -18.36
C GLY A 335 7.14 -22.58 -19.12
N GLU A 336 8.22 -22.14 -18.47
CA GLU A 336 9.52 -21.88 -19.10
C GLU A 336 10.63 -22.81 -18.55
N TYR A 337 11.38 -23.40 -19.49
CA TYR A 337 12.53 -24.31 -19.34
C TYR A 337 13.77 -23.71 -18.62
N ALA A 338 13.67 -22.56 -17.94
CA ALA A 338 14.83 -21.78 -17.50
C ALA A 338 15.21 -21.90 -16.01
N LEU A 339 14.48 -22.66 -15.19
CA LEU A 339 14.95 -23.08 -13.86
C LEU A 339 14.64 -24.57 -13.68
N VAL A 340 15.67 -25.33 -13.29
CA VAL A 340 15.70 -26.79 -13.25
C VAL A 340 14.39 -27.38 -12.71
N ASN A 341 13.62 -28.00 -13.63
CA ASN A 341 12.44 -28.85 -13.39
C ASN A 341 11.07 -28.20 -13.09
N GLY A 342 10.64 -27.18 -13.82
CA GLY A 342 9.21 -26.87 -14.04
C GLY A 342 8.36 -26.50 -12.82
N LEU A 343 8.95 -26.31 -11.64
CA LEU A 343 8.27 -25.90 -10.41
C LEU A 343 9.07 -24.82 -9.68
N LYS A 344 8.40 -23.70 -9.36
CA LYS A 344 8.90 -22.69 -8.42
C LYS A 344 8.36 -22.98 -7.03
N ILE A 345 9.25 -23.10 -6.04
CA ILE A 345 8.91 -23.32 -4.62
C ILE A 345 9.13 -22.03 -3.83
N ASN A 346 8.04 -21.43 -3.33
CA ASN A 346 8.11 -20.28 -2.45
C ASN A 346 7.57 -20.66 -1.05
N ALA A 347 8.31 -20.31 0.00
CA ALA A 347 7.87 -20.48 1.38
C ALA A 347 7.44 -19.14 1.96
N TRP A 348 6.28 -19.12 2.61
CA TRP A 348 5.78 -17.93 3.30
C TRP A 348 5.98 -18.11 4.80
N THR A 349 6.69 -17.17 5.41
CA THR A 349 6.81 -17.03 6.86
C THR A 349 5.81 -15.97 7.29
N ASN A 350 4.79 -16.35 8.06
CA ASN A 350 3.97 -15.39 8.78
C ASN A 350 4.79 -14.72 9.88
#